data_AF-A0A7Y2XCI4-F1
#
_entry.id   AF-A0A7Y2XCI4-F1
#
_cell.length_a   1.000
_cell.length_b   1.000
_cell.length_c   1.000
_cell.angle_alpha   90.00
_cell.angle_beta   90.00
_cell.angle_gamma   90.00
#
_symmetry.space_group_name_H-M   'P 1'
#
loop_
_entity.id
_entity.type
_entity.pdbx_description
1 polymer ?
#
loop_
_entity_poly.entity_id
_entity_poly.type
_entity_poly.pdbx_seq_one_letter_code
_entity_poly.pdbx_strand_id
1 'polypeptide(L)'
;GKPMSCASLVAQKMGASDEEMAAVAGYAGGLGLSGNSCGALSAAIWMQTLNWCKENPGQSPPYFTNKGAKRLIKEFTKYTKGEMLCKNITNKDFRDINDHSEFINKGGCDELIDILSSTD
;
A
#
# COMPACT_ATOMS: atom_id res chain seq x y z
N GLY A 1 7.14 19.10 8.57
CA GLY A 1 7.70 18.14 7.61
C GLY A 1 6.73 17.91 6.48
N LYS A 2 7.16 17.36 5.34
CA LYS A 2 6.25 16.95 4.25
C LYS A 2 5.32 15.83 4.78
N PRO A 3 4.01 15.85 4.47
CA PRO A 3 3.11 14.77 4.87
C PRO A 3 3.59 13.42 4.34
N MET A 4 3.47 12.38 5.15
CA MET A 4 3.92 11.01 4.86
C MET A 4 2.71 10.08 4.83
N SER A 5 2.71 9.11 3.91
CA SER A 5 1.66 8.10 3.85
C SER A 5 2.21 6.69 3.66
N CYS A 6 1.61 5.70 4.31
CA CYS A 6 1.93 4.28 4.13
C CYS A 6 1.83 3.85 2.65
N ALA A 7 0.85 4.37 1.92
CA ALA A 7 0.64 4.10 0.50
C ALA A 7 1.79 4.64 -0.37
N SER A 8 2.21 5.88 -0.14
CA SER A 8 3.34 6.46 -0.88
C SER A 8 4.67 5.82 -0.48
N LEU A 9 4.87 5.45 0.80
CA LEU A 9 6.10 4.82 1.26
C LEU A 9 6.29 3.40 0.72
N VAL A 10 5.25 2.58 0.68
CA VAL A 10 5.36 1.25 0.06
C VAL A 10 5.62 1.37 -1.44
N ALA A 11 4.96 2.32 -2.13
CA ALA A 11 5.23 2.57 -3.54
C ALA A 11 6.68 3.02 -3.78
N GLN A 12 7.20 3.92 -2.95
CA GLN A 12 8.59 4.36 -2.99
C GLN A 12 9.56 3.18 -2.86
N LYS A 13 9.35 2.29 -1.87
CA LYS A 13 10.18 1.10 -1.69
C LYS A 13 10.09 0.13 -2.88
N MET A 14 8.97 0.15 -3.60
CA MET A 14 8.78 -0.61 -4.84
C MET A 14 9.31 0.11 -6.10
N GLY A 15 10.02 1.23 -5.96
CA GLY A 15 10.67 1.95 -7.06
C GLY A 15 9.79 2.98 -7.77
N ALA A 16 8.72 3.47 -7.14
CA ALA A 16 7.83 4.48 -7.72
C ALA A 16 8.52 5.84 -7.97
N SER A 17 8.07 6.54 -9.01
CA SER A 17 8.37 7.97 -9.20
C SER A 17 7.57 8.87 -8.24
N ASP A 18 7.91 10.16 -8.19
CA ASP A 18 7.16 11.13 -7.38
C ASP A 18 5.68 11.25 -7.81
N GLU A 19 5.40 11.18 -9.12
CA GLU A 19 4.05 11.21 -9.67
C GLU A 19 3.26 9.95 -9.29
N GLU A 20 3.91 8.78 -9.33
CA GLU A 20 3.31 7.51 -8.92
C GLU A 20 3.02 7.49 -7.41
N MET A 21 3.96 8.00 -6.60
CA MET A 21 3.77 8.20 -5.16
C MET A 21 2.61 9.14 -4.86
N ALA A 22 2.43 10.21 -5.65
CA ALA A 22 1.33 11.15 -5.53
C ALA A 22 -0.02 10.51 -5.94
N ALA A 23 -0.03 9.69 -7.00
CA ALA A 23 -1.23 9.01 -7.48
C ALA A 23 -1.83 8.06 -6.43
N VAL A 24 -0.99 7.39 -5.64
CA VAL A 24 -1.45 6.46 -4.59
C VAL A 24 -1.67 7.12 -3.23
N ALA A 25 -1.30 8.40 -3.06
CA ALA A 25 -1.39 9.09 -1.76
C ALA A 25 -2.83 9.13 -1.20
N GLY A 26 -3.84 9.09 -2.07
CA GLY A 26 -5.26 9.01 -1.68
C GLY A 26 -5.66 7.72 -0.97
N TYR A 27 -4.79 6.70 -0.92
CA TYR A 27 -5.03 5.46 -0.18
C TYR A 27 -4.55 5.52 1.29
N ALA A 28 -3.97 6.64 1.74
CA ALA A 28 -3.43 6.80 3.09
C ALA A 28 -4.46 6.52 4.21
N GLY A 29 -4.09 5.75 5.24
CA GLY A 29 -4.96 5.48 6.40
C GLY A 29 -6.25 4.71 6.06
N GLY A 30 -6.25 3.95 4.96
CA GLY A 30 -7.45 3.43 4.32
C GLY A 30 -7.84 4.28 3.11
N LEU A 31 -8.79 3.86 2.27
CA LEU A 31 -9.24 4.69 1.13
C LEU A 31 -9.70 6.08 1.65
N GLY A 32 -8.88 7.11 1.43
CA GLY A 32 -9.11 8.48 1.90
C GLY A 32 -9.15 8.67 3.43
N LEU A 33 -8.22 8.08 4.20
CA LEU A 33 -8.13 8.20 5.67
C LEU A 33 -9.34 7.65 6.46
N SER A 34 -10.25 6.94 5.80
CA SER A 34 -11.48 6.45 6.40
C SER A 34 -11.32 5.26 7.37
N GLY A 35 -10.10 4.77 7.57
CA GLY A 35 -9.83 3.56 8.34
C GLY A 35 -10.33 2.26 7.69
N ASN A 36 -10.85 2.35 6.45
CA ASN A 36 -11.33 1.21 5.66
C ASN A 36 -10.15 0.39 5.08
N SER A 37 -10.34 -0.32 3.97
CA SER A 37 -9.35 -1.24 3.37
C SER A 37 -7.91 -0.68 3.37
N CYS A 38 -6.93 -1.49 3.77
CA CYS A 38 -5.53 -1.08 3.94
C CYS A 38 -4.93 -0.37 2.72
N GLY A 39 -4.50 0.88 2.93
CA GLY A 39 -3.88 1.71 1.90
C GLY A 39 -2.58 1.19 1.31
N ALA A 40 -1.70 0.67 2.16
CA ALA A 40 -0.42 0.11 1.73
C ALA A 40 -0.63 -1.10 0.81
N LEU A 41 -1.59 -1.98 1.12
CA LEU A 41 -1.92 -3.10 0.24
C LEU A 41 -2.44 -2.63 -1.11
N SER A 42 -3.36 -1.65 -1.13
CA SER A 42 -3.90 -1.08 -2.37
C SER A 42 -2.79 -0.50 -3.26
N ALA A 43 -1.86 0.28 -2.67
CA ALA A 43 -0.72 0.84 -3.38
C ALA A 43 0.24 -0.24 -3.90
N ALA A 44 0.53 -1.27 -3.10
CA ALA A 44 1.41 -2.36 -3.52
C ALA A 44 0.84 -3.17 -4.70
N ILE A 45 -0.47 -3.49 -4.67
CA ILE A 45 -1.14 -4.16 -5.79
C ILE A 45 -1.12 -3.26 -7.03
N TRP A 46 -1.40 -1.96 -6.86
CA TRP A 46 -1.35 -1.00 -7.96
C TRP A 46 0.04 -0.95 -8.62
N MET A 47 1.11 -0.85 -7.82
CA MET A 47 2.49 -0.88 -8.31
C MET A 47 2.81 -2.17 -9.05
N GLN A 48 2.42 -3.32 -8.49
CA GLN A 48 2.65 -4.62 -9.11
C GLN A 48 1.93 -4.78 -10.46
N THR A 49 0.70 -4.28 -10.56
CA THR A 49 -0.07 -4.28 -11.80
C THR A 49 0.51 -3.27 -12.80
N LEU A 50 0.90 -2.07 -12.36
CA LEU A 50 1.48 -1.05 -13.22
C LEU A 50 2.80 -1.53 -13.84
N ASN A 51 3.69 -2.13 -13.05
CA ASN A 51 4.94 -2.69 -13.54
C ASN A 51 4.69 -3.78 -14.59
N TRP A 52 3.72 -4.66 -14.33
CA TRP A 52 3.31 -5.66 -15.32
C TRP A 52 2.84 -5.02 -16.63
N CYS A 53 2.02 -3.96 -16.57
CA CYS A 53 1.55 -3.24 -17.75
C CYS A 53 2.70 -2.61 -18.55
N LYS A 54 3.71 -2.04 -17.85
CA LYS A 54 4.91 -1.47 -18.48
C LYS A 54 5.74 -2.54 -19.18
N GLU A 55 5.85 -3.72 -18.60
CA GLU A 55 6.58 -4.86 -19.16
C GLU A 55 5.82 -5.57 -20.31
N ASN A 56 4.49 -5.43 -20.37
CA ASN A 56 3.62 -6.14 -21.31
C ASN A 56 2.73 -5.17 -22.11
N PRO A 57 3.32 -4.24 -22.90
CA PRO A 57 2.55 -3.24 -23.63
C PRO A 57 1.56 -3.89 -24.61
N GLY A 58 0.33 -3.35 -24.66
CA GLY A 58 -0.74 -3.84 -25.53
C GLY A 58 -1.44 -5.12 -25.06
N GLN A 59 -1.03 -5.70 -23.94
CA GLN A 59 -1.71 -6.83 -23.33
C GLN A 59 -2.66 -6.40 -22.21
N SER A 60 -3.74 -7.14 -22.02
CA SER A 60 -4.60 -6.98 -20.86
C SER A 60 -3.93 -7.59 -19.63
N PRO A 61 -3.95 -6.91 -18.46
CA PRO A 61 -3.46 -7.47 -17.23
C PRO A 61 -4.10 -8.83 -16.95
N PRO A 62 -3.38 -9.77 -16.30
CA PRO A 62 -3.95 -11.05 -15.91
C PRO A 62 -5.06 -10.94 -14.85
N TYR A 63 -5.49 -9.72 -14.49
CA TYR A 63 -6.50 -9.40 -13.49
C TYR A 63 -6.26 -10.22 -12.21
N PHE A 64 -7.17 -11.16 -11.92
CA PHE A 64 -7.12 -12.03 -10.74
C PHE A 64 -6.06 -13.12 -10.79
N THR A 65 -5.33 -13.31 -11.89
CA THR A 65 -4.27 -14.33 -12.03
C THR A 65 -2.86 -13.76 -11.99
N ASN A 66 -2.70 -12.44 -11.73
CA ASN A 66 -1.40 -11.83 -11.51
C ASN A 66 -0.69 -12.48 -10.31
N LYS A 67 0.42 -13.20 -10.57
CA LYS A 67 1.16 -13.94 -9.54
C LYS A 67 1.72 -13.01 -8.45
N GLY A 68 2.23 -11.84 -8.83
CA GLY A 68 2.73 -10.84 -7.89
C GLY A 68 1.62 -10.31 -6.98
N ALA A 69 0.47 -9.92 -7.55
CA ALA A 69 -0.65 -9.44 -6.75
C ALA A 69 -1.19 -10.52 -5.80
N LYS A 70 -1.26 -11.78 -6.24
CA LYS A 70 -1.63 -12.91 -5.38
C LYS A 70 -0.66 -13.12 -4.22
N ARG A 71 0.65 -12.98 -4.46
CA ARG A 71 1.66 -13.06 -3.40
C ARG A 71 1.44 -11.96 -2.36
N LEU A 72 1.26 -10.71 -2.79
CA LEU A 72 1.01 -9.58 -1.90
C LEU A 72 -0.22 -9.83 -1.01
N ILE A 73 -1.33 -10.27 -1.60
CA ILE A 73 -2.56 -10.60 -0.85
C ILE A 73 -2.30 -11.73 0.15
N LYS A 74 -1.56 -12.78 -0.24
CA LYS A 74 -1.24 -13.91 0.64
C LYS A 74 -0.40 -13.48 1.85
N GLU A 75 0.70 -12.76 1.63
CA GLU A 75 1.59 -12.33 2.71
C GLU A 75 0.90 -11.29 3.61
N PHE A 76 0.13 -10.38 3.03
CA PHE A 76 -0.73 -9.46 3.78
C PHE A 76 -1.71 -10.23 4.67
N THR A 77 -2.45 -11.19 4.10
CA THR A 77 -3.46 -11.97 4.83
C THR A 77 -2.84 -12.75 5.98
N LYS A 78 -1.63 -13.30 5.77
CA LYS A 78 -0.87 -13.99 6.81
C LYS A 78 -0.49 -13.03 7.94
N TYR A 79 -0.01 -11.84 7.60
CA TYR A 79 0.39 -10.81 8.57
C TYR A 79 -0.81 -10.29 9.39
N THR A 80 -1.91 -9.94 8.72
CA THR A 80 -3.08 -9.32 9.36
C THR A 80 -4.09 -10.34 9.88
N LYS A 81 -3.83 -11.63 9.73
CA LYS A 81 -4.79 -12.72 10.01
C LYS A 81 -6.12 -12.53 9.28
N GLY A 82 -6.06 -11.98 8.07
CA GLY A 82 -7.22 -11.72 7.21
C GLY A 82 -7.98 -10.43 7.51
N GLU A 83 -7.55 -9.63 8.49
CA GLU A 83 -8.12 -8.30 8.69
C GLU A 83 -7.74 -7.38 7.51
N MET A 84 -8.72 -6.62 7.03
CA MET A 84 -8.58 -5.72 5.88
C MET A 84 -8.69 -4.24 6.27
N LEU A 85 -9.38 -3.93 7.36
CA LEU A 85 -9.63 -2.56 7.81
C LEU A 85 -8.38 -1.98 8.45
N CYS A 86 -7.87 -0.89 7.89
CA CYS A 86 -6.68 -0.18 8.39
C CYS A 86 -6.81 0.17 9.87
N LYS A 87 -8.00 0.60 10.31
CA LYS A 87 -8.24 0.94 11.71
C LYS A 87 -8.11 -0.24 12.66
N ASN A 88 -8.47 -1.44 12.22
CA ASN A 88 -8.33 -2.66 13.03
C ASN A 88 -6.89 -3.18 13.01
N ILE A 89 -6.22 -3.09 11.86
CA ILE A 89 -4.80 -3.48 11.71
C ILE A 89 -3.90 -2.60 12.57
N THR A 90 -4.15 -1.29 12.58
CA THR A 90 -3.32 -0.30 13.27
C THR A 90 -3.80 0.02 14.69
N ASN A 91 -5.04 -0.37 15.04
CA ASN A 91 -5.76 0.07 16.23
C ASN A 91 -5.81 1.61 16.35
N LYS A 92 -6.00 2.30 15.22
CA LYS A 92 -6.04 3.76 15.11
C LYS A 92 -7.16 4.23 14.18
N ASP A 93 -7.79 5.33 14.55
CA ASP A 93 -8.67 6.10 13.68
C ASP A 93 -8.01 7.46 13.46
N PHE A 94 -7.64 7.77 12.21
CA PHE A 94 -6.82 8.94 11.89
C PHE A 94 -7.71 10.13 11.59
N ARG A 95 -7.51 11.24 12.30
CA ARG A 95 -8.35 12.44 12.12
C ARG A 95 -8.04 13.19 10.84
N ASP A 96 -6.77 13.24 10.49
CA ASP A 96 -6.26 13.93 9.31
C ASP A 96 -4.91 13.33 8.86
N ILE A 97 -4.37 13.90 7.78
CA ILE A 97 -3.10 13.45 7.21
C ILE A 97 -1.91 13.69 8.14
N ASN A 98 -1.96 14.66 9.05
CA ASN A 98 -0.87 14.93 9.99
C ASN A 98 -0.84 13.85 11.08
N ASP A 99 -2.01 13.46 11.60
CA ASP A 99 -2.17 12.36 12.57
C ASP A 99 -1.63 11.04 11.99
N HIS A 100 -2.00 10.75 10.75
CA HIS A 100 -1.46 9.61 10.02
C HIS A 100 0.06 9.74 9.79
N SER A 101 0.55 10.90 9.36
CA SER A 101 1.99 11.14 9.16
C SER A 101 2.79 10.94 10.44
N GLU A 102 2.27 11.38 11.59
CA GLU A 102 2.90 11.19 12.89
C GLU A 102 2.98 9.70 13.26
N PHE A 103 1.90 8.94 13.05
CA PHE A 103 1.89 7.50 13.26
C PHE A 103 2.95 6.79 12.39
N ILE A 104 3.03 7.15 11.12
CA ILE A 104 4.02 6.60 10.19
C ILE A 104 5.44 6.96 10.62
N ASN A 105 5.71 8.21 10.99
CA ASN A 105 7.04 8.66 11.44
C ASN A 105 7.49 7.98 12.75
N LYS A 106 6.57 7.44 13.54
CA LYS A 106 6.87 6.64 14.75
C LYS A 106 7.07 5.15 14.44
N GLY A 107 7.17 4.79 13.16
CA GLY A 107 7.42 3.43 12.68
C GLY A 107 6.15 2.61 12.40
N GLY A 108 4.98 3.25 12.38
CA GLY A 108 3.67 2.60 12.39
C GLY A 108 3.53 1.40 11.45
N CYS A 109 3.38 1.62 10.14
CA CYS A 109 3.15 0.55 9.17
C CYS A 109 4.44 -0.11 8.66
N ASP A 110 5.60 0.09 9.29
CA ASP A 110 6.90 -0.21 8.69
C ASP A 110 7.06 -1.69 8.33
N GLU A 111 6.72 -2.60 9.24
CA GLU A 111 6.81 -4.04 9.00
C GLU A 111 5.91 -4.48 7.84
N LEU A 112 4.68 -3.96 7.77
CA LEU A 112 3.76 -4.26 6.67
C LEU A 112 4.29 -3.71 5.34
N ILE A 113 4.87 -2.51 5.36
CA ILE A 113 5.50 -1.89 4.19
C ILE A 113 6.67 -2.76 3.70
N ASP A 114 7.51 -3.27 4.61
CA ASP A 114 8.62 -4.17 4.27
C ASP A 114 8.13 -5.48 3.66
N ILE A 115 7.10 -6.11 4.26
CA ILE A 115 6.48 -7.32 3.73
C ILE A 115 5.95 -7.09 2.31
N LEU A 116 5.26 -5.97 2.08
CA LEU A 116 4.63 -5.67 0.78
C LEU A 116 5.61 -5.20 -0.30
N SER A 117 6.73 -4.59 0.09
CA SER A 117 7.76 -4.12 -0.85
C SER A 117 8.87 -5.13 -1.11
N SER A 118 8.91 -6.24 -0.35
CA SER A 118 9.86 -7.31 -0.58
C SER A 118 9.68 -7.92 -1.99
N THR A 119 10.76 -7.90 -2.76
CA THR A 119 10.88 -8.61 -4.03
C THR A 119 11.27 -10.07 -3.75
N ASP A 120 10.74 -11.01 -4.52
CA ASP A 120 11.29 -12.37 -4.59
C ASP A 120 12.59 -12.38 -5.39
#